data_AF-A0A7Y2FIU5-F1
#
_entry.id   AF-A0A7Y2FIU5-F1
#
_cell.length_a   1.000
_cell.length_b   1.000
_cell.length_c   1.000
_cell.angle_alpha   90.00
_cell.angle_beta   90.00
_cell.angle_gamma   90.00
#
_symmetry.space_group_name_H-M   'P 1'
#
loop_
_entity.id
_entity.type
_entity.pdbx_description
1 polymer ?
#
loop_
_entity_poly.entity_id
_entity_poly.type
_entity_poly.pdbx_seq_one_letter_code
_entity_poly.pdbx_strand_id
1 'polypeptide(L)'
;PGLISPGKSKVGILPGQIHAPGRVGVISRSGTLTYEVVHTLTARGIGQSTCIGIGGDPIVGSNYLDLLELFQADDETDAVVLIGEIGGTDEEEAADWIQKNFKKPVVSFIAGQTAPPGKRMGHAGAIIAGGKGTAEDKMAALEEAGVPVAKIPSEIGPLMQEALGG
;
A
#
# COMPACT_ATOMS: atom_id res chain seq x y z
N PRO A 1 -2.31 -12.27 1.81
CA PRO A 1 -2.01 -12.76 3.19
C PRO A 1 -3.19 -12.65 4.18
N GLY A 2 -4.30 -12.01 3.79
CA GLY A 2 -5.50 -11.86 4.60
C GLY A 2 -5.71 -10.41 5.02
N LEU A 3 -6.48 -10.21 6.08
CA LEU A 3 -6.77 -8.89 6.64
C LEU A 3 -6.72 -8.91 8.18
N ILE A 4 -6.43 -7.76 8.78
CA ILE A 4 -6.48 -7.58 10.23
C ILE A 4 -6.94 -6.17 10.55
N SER A 5 -7.95 -6.06 11.41
CA SER A 5 -8.31 -4.83 12.10
C SER A 5 -7.86 -5.00 13.55
N PRO A 6 -6.74 -4.38 13.97
CA PRO A 6 -6.11 -4.68 15.26
C PRO A 6 -7.07 -4.50 16.44
N GLY A 7 -7.13 -5.49 17.33
CA GLY A 7 -8.05 -5.50 18.48
C GLY A 7 -9.50 -5.85 18.14
N LYS A 8 -9.88 -5.99 16.87
CA LYS A 8 -11.26 -6.30 16.43
C LYS A 8 -11.36 -7.68 15.80
N SER A 9 -10.62 -7.91 14.71
CA SER A 9 -10.72 -9.17 13.96
C SER A 9 -9.47 -9.45 13.14
N LYS A 10 -9.28 -10.72 12.76
CA LYS A 10 -8.19 -11.17 11.90
C LYS A 10 -8.65 -12.33 11.02
N VAL A 11 -8.35 -12.25 9.73
CA VAL A 11 -8.53 -13.33 8.76
C VAL A 11 -7.19 -13.59 8.06
N GLY A 12 -6.76 -14.83 7.98
CA GLY A 12 -5.50 -15.21 7.35
C GLY A 12 -4.28 -15.19 8.29
N ILE A 13 -3.10 -14.96 7.72
CA ILE A 13 -1.81 -15.26 8.37
C ILE A 13 -1.04 -14.02 8.83
N LEU A 14 -1.65 -12.84 8.78
CA LEU A 14 -1.01 -11.61 9.27
C LEU A 14 -0.65 -11.76 10.78
N PRO A 15 0.58 -11.45 11.20
CA PRO A 15 1.02 -11.58 12.58
C PRO A 15 0.39 -10.49 13.45
N GLY A 16 -0.50 -10.86 14.37
CA GLY A 16 -1.22 -9.88 15.20
C GLY A 16 -0.31 -9.07 16.13
N GLN A 17 0.79 -9.67 16.60
CA GLN A 17 1.68 -9.08 17.60
C GLN A 17 2.48 -7.85 17.14
N ILE A 18 2.59 -7.60 15.82
CA ILE A 18 3.28 -6.42 15.30
C ILE A 18 2.31 -5.26 14.98
N HIS A 19 1.01 -5.54 15.04
CA HIS A 19 -0.03 -4.55 14.76
C HIS A 19 -0.48 -3.91 16.08
N ALA A 20 -0.81 -2.62 16.02
CA ALA A 20 -1.40 -1.90 17.14
C ALA A 20 -2.67 -1.17 16.65
N PRO A 21 -3.75 -1.08 17.45
CA PRO A 21 -4.91 -0.28 17.09
C PRO A 21 -4.53 1.18 16.81
N GLY A 22 -5.04 1.74 15.73
CA GLY A 22 -4.90 3.17 15.39
C GLY A 22 -5.74 3.53 14.18
N ARG A 23 -5.28 4.52 13.41
CA ARG A 23 -6.12 5.21 12.41
C ARG A 23 -5.53 5.21 11.00
N VAL A 24 -4.51 4.38 10.74
CA VAL A 24 -3.91 4.25 9.41
C VAL A 24 -4.33 2.95 8.74
N GLY A 25 -4.91 3.04 7.56
CA GLY A 25 -5.19 1.91 6.70
C GLY A 25 -3.92 1.44 5.97
N VAL A 26 -3.78 0.15 5.69
CA VAL A 26 -2.64 -0.38 4.90
C VAL A 26 -3.17 -1.33 3.83
N ILE A 27 -2.80 -1.10 2.57
CA ILE A 27 -3.08 -2.01 1.44
C ILE A 27 -1.76 -2.53 0.88
N SER A 28 -1.66 -3.83 0.61
CA SER A 28 -0.45 -4.42 0.03
C SER A 28 -0.71 -5.68 -0.80
N ARG A 29 0.06 -5.85 -1.88
CA ARG A 29 0.16 -7.14 -2.58
C ARG A 29 1.00 -8.17 -1.81
N SER A 30 2.06 -7.70 -1.14
CA SER A 30 3.06 -8.53 -0.47
C SER A 30 2.83 -8.63 1.04
N GLY A 31 2.75 -9.85 1.57
CA GLY A 31 2.63 -10.05 3.01
C GLY A 31 3.87 -9.68 3.81
N THR A 32 5.07 -9.97 3.30
CA THR A 32 6.31 -9.64 4.02
C THR A 32 6.55 -8.12 4.08
N LEU A 33 6.25 -7.40 3.00
CA LEU A 33 6.33 -5.93 3.00
C LEU A 33 5.28 -5.31 3.93
N THR A 34 4.08 -5.90 4.03
CA THR A 34 3.11 -5.48 5.05
C THR A 34 3.71 -5.58 6.46
N TYR A 35 4.47 -6.63 6.76
CA TYR A 35 5.05 -6.80 8.10
C TYR A 35 6.08 -5.71 8.41
N GLU A 36 6.96 -5.42 7.46
CA GLU A 36 7.97 -4.39 7.61
C GLU A 36 7.34 -3.00 7.80
N VAL A 37 6.39 -2.63 6.93
CA VAL A 37 5.73 -1.33 6.99
C VAL A 37 4.90 -1.17 8.27
N VAL A 38 4.10 -2.18 8.63
CA VAL A 38 3.34 -2.17 9.89
C VAL A 38 4.27 -2.05 11.08
N HIS A 39 5.39 -2.77 11.09
CA HIS A 39 6.36 -2.66 12.17
C HIS A 39 6.95 -1.25 12.27
N THR A 40 7.33 -0.63 11.15
CA THR A 40 7.82 0.75 11.11
C THR A 40 6.78 1.76 11.63
N LEU A 41 5.52 1.62 11.24
CA LEU A 41 4.42 2.46 11.71
C LEU A 41 4.21 2.29 13.23
N THR A 42 4.05 1.05 13.68
CA THR A 42 3.81 0.72 15.09
C THR A 42 4.97 1.17 15.99
N ALA A 43 6.22 1.02 15.54
CA ALA A 43 7.39 1.49 16.28
C ALA A 43 7.42 3.02 16.47
N ARG A 44 6.68 3.77 15.64
CA ARG A 44 6.48 5.23 15.76
C ARG A 44 5.19 5.61 16.49
N GLY A 45 4.48 4.65 17.07
CA GLY A 45 3.18 4.87 17.71
C GLY A 45 2.04 5.10 16.73
N ILE A 46 2.25 4.86 15.43
CA ILE A 46 1.22 4.99 14.40
C ILE A 46 0.53 3.63 14.26
N GLY A 47 -0.56 3.44 14.99
CA GLY A 47 -1.38 2.23 14.90
C GLY A 47 -2.22 2.17 13.62
N GLN A 48 -2.70 0.97 13.29
CA GLN A 48 -3.45 0.70 12.08
C GLN A 48 -4.95 0.52 12.38
N SER A 49 -5.79 1.03 11.48
CA SER A 49 -7.24 0.80 11.52
C SER A 49 -7.56 -0.59 10.96
N THR A 50 -7.13 -0.84 9.73
CA THR A 50 -7.19 -2.13 9.05
C THR A 50 -6.01 -2.29 8.08
N CYS A 51 -5.37 -3.46 8.09
CA CYS A 51 -4.38 -3.86 7.10
C CYS A 51 -4.96 -4.95 6.20
N ILE A 52 -4.86 -4.78 4.88
CA ILE A 52 -5.42 -5.66 3.86
C ILE A 52 -4.33 -6.10 2.90
N GLY A 53 -4.15 -7.40 2.77
CA GLY A 53 -3.27 -7.97 1.78
C GLY A 53 -4.04 -8.54 0.58
N ILE A 54 -4.13 -7.78 -0.52
CA ILE A 54 -4.87 -8.13 -1.74
C ILE A 54 -4.30 -9.33 -2.50
N GLY A 55 -3.03 -9.67 -2.26
CA GLY A 55 -2.34 -10.76 -2.93
C GLY A 55 -1.69 -10.33 -4.24
N GLY A 56 -0.77 -11.15 -4.74
CA GLY A 56 0.05 -10.87 -5.93
C GLY A 56 -0.37 -11.65 -7.18
N ASP A 57 -1.56 -12.25 -7.18
CA ASP A 57 -2.10 -12.97 -8.33
C ASP A 57 -2.66 -11.97 -9.36
N PRO A 58 -2.67 -12.31 -10.67
CA PRO A 58 -3.18 -11.42 -11.70
C PRO A 58 -4.68 -11.11 -11.59
N ILE A 59 -5.44 -11.99 -10.93
CA ILE A 59 -6.87 -11.82 -10.68
C ILE A 59 -7.04 -11.80 -9.16
N VAL A 60 -7.41 -10.63 -8.64
CA VAL A 60 -7.65 -10.40 -7.21
C VAL A 60 -9.16 -10.26 -6.95
N GLY A 61 -9.58 -10.56 -5.73
CA GLY A 61 -10.99 -10.38 -5.33
C GLY A 61 -11.38 -8.91 -5.11
N SER A 62 -10.41 -8.07 -4.73
CA SER A 62 -10.59 -6.62 -4.58
C SER A 62 -9.28 -5.93 -4.99
N ASN A 63 -9.39 -4.79 -5.69
CA ASN A 63 -8.25 -3.99 -6.13
C ASN A 63 -8.02 -2.78 -5.22
N TYR A 64 -7.06 -1.91 -5.56
CA TYR A 64 -6.81 -0.70 -4.77
C TYR A 64 -8.02 0.24 -4.72
N LEU A 65 -8.72 0.45 -5.84
CA LEU A 65 -9.85 1.39 -5.92
C LEU A 65 -10.99 0.95 -5.00
N ASP A 66 -11.34 -0.34 -5.01
CA ASP A 66 -12.37 -0.91 -4.14
C ASP A 66 -12.04 -0.62 -2.66
N LEU A 67 -10.77 -0.83 -2.27
CA LEU A 67 -10.33 -0.66 -0.90
C LEU A 67 -10.16 0.81 -0.51
N LEU A 68 -9.72 1.66 -1.43
CA LEU A 68 -9.65 3.10 -1.22
C LEU A 68 -11.04 3.68 -1.03
N GLU A 69 -12.05 3.23 -1.77
CA GLU A 69 -13.44 3.65 -1.54
C GLU A 69 -13.92 3.28 -0.12
N LEU A 70 -13.61 2.05 0.33
CA LEU A 70 -13.91 1.62 1.70
C LEU A 70 -13.17 2.44 2.75
N PHE A 71 -11.88 2.69 2.57
CA PHE A 71 -11.10 3.52 3.49
C PHE A 71 -11.53 4.98 3.49
N GLN A 72 -12.04 5.50 2.36
CA GLN A 72 -12.61 6.84 2.30
C GLN A 72 -13.84 6.95 3.20
N ALA A 73 -14.72 5.96 3.14
CA ALA A 73 -15.96 5.92 3.91
C ALA A 73 -15.76 5.54 5.39
N ASP A 74 -14.60 5.01 5.76
CA ASP A 74 -14.31 4.59 7.13
C ASP A 74 -13.87 5.76 8.03
N ASP A 75 -14.76 6.20 8.92
CA ASP A 75 -14.49 7.26 9.90
C ASP A 75 -13.41 6.86 10.95
N GLU A 76 -13.00 5.59 11.02
CA GLU A 76 -11.90 5.14 11.87
C GLU A 76 -10.53 5.17 11.17
N THR A 77 -10.50 5.53 9.88
CA THR A 77 -9.28 5.68 9.09
C THR A 77 -9.04 7.15 8.73
N ASP A 78 -7.90 7.70 9.12
CA ASP A 78 -7.49 9.07 8.82
C ASP A 78 -6.55 9.16 7.61
N ALA A 79 -5.74 8.13 7.37
CA ALA A 79 -4.78 8.08 6.27
C ALA A 79 -4.54 6.65 5.80
N VAL A 80 -3.97 6.47 4.61
CA VAL A 80 -3.74 5.15 4.00
C VAL A 80 -2.28 5.01 3.53
N VAL A 81 -1.69 3.84 3.79
CA VAL A 81 -0.48 3.40 3.11
C VAL A 81 -0.85 2.45 1.97
N LEU A 82 -0.40 2.78 0.75
CA LEU A 82 -0.58 1.96 -0.45
C LEU A 82 0.77 1.34 -0.83
N ILE A 83 0.91 0.02 -0.70
CA ILE A 83 2.12 -0.72 -1.05
C ILE A 83 1.90 -1.45 -2.38
N GLY A 84 2.57 -0.95 -3.41
CA GLY A 84 2.54 -1.50 -4.76
C GLY A 84 3.75 -2.33 -5.14
N GLU A 85 3.73 -2.86 -6.36
CA GLU A 85 4.83 -3.59 -6.99
C GLU A 85 4.83 -3.33 -8.50
N ILE A 86 5.98 -3.51 -9.15
CA ILE A 86 6.06 -3.51 -10.61
C ILE A 86 5.06 -4.49 -11.27
N GLY A 87 4.68 -4.17 -12.51
CA GLY A 87 3.75 -4.95 -13.32
C GLY A 87 2.28 -4.54 -13.16
N GLY A 88 1.53 -4.65 -14.25
CA GLY A 88 0.16 -4.15 -14.34
C GLY A 88 0.06 -2.63 -14.28
N THR A 89 -1.16 -2.10 -14.14
CA THR A 89 -1.46 -0.65 -14.12
C THR A 89 -2.26 -0.20 -12.89
N ASP A 90 -2.48 -1.11 -11.93
CA ASP A 90 -3.36 -0.87 -10.79
C ASP A 90 -2.93 0.34 -9.93
N GLU A 91 -1.63 0.56 -9.75
CA GLU A 91 -1.10 1.71 -9.00
C GLU A 91 -1.29 3.03 -9.75
N GLU A 92 -1.12 3.05 -11.08
CA GLU A 92 -1.40 4.21 -11.91
C GLU A 92 -2.90 4.56 -11.92
N GLU A 93 -3.76 3.54 -12.02
CA GLU A 93 -5.21 3.70 -11.91
C GLU A 93 -5.63 4.20 -10.52
N ALA A 94 -4.97 3.70 -9.46
CA ALA A 94 -5.17 4.19 -8.11
C ALA A 94 -4.73 5.65 -7.96
N ALA A 95 -3.60 6.05 -8.54
CA ALA A 95 -3.12 7.43 -8.52
C ALA A 95 -4.13 8.38 -9.18
N ASP A 96 -4.59 8.04 -10.38
CA ASP A 96 -5.61 8.80 -11.12
C ASP A 96 -6.91 8.97 -10.32
N TRP A 97 -7.31 7.91 -9.60
CA TRP A 97 -8.53 7.92 -8.80
C TRP A 97 -8.33 8.71 -7.51
N ILE A 98 -7.19 8.57 -6.84
CA ILE A 98 -6.81 9.31 -5.62
C ILE A 98 -6.88 10.81 -5.90
N GLN A 99 -6.24 11.27 -6.97
CA GLN A 99 -6.18 12.69 -7.34
C GLN A 99 -7.58 13.31 -7.49
N LYS A 100 -8.56 12.55 -8.00
CA LYS A 100 -9.91 13.04 -8.31
C LYS A 100 -10.88 12.88 -7.15
N ASN A 101 -10.74 11.84 -6.35
CA ASN A 101 -11.81 11.38 -5.46
C ASN A 101 -11.40 11.25 -4.00
N PHE A 102 -10.13 10.98 -3.70
CA PHE A 102 -9.70 10.57 -2.35
C PHE A 102 -9.21 11.76 -1.53
N LYS A 103 -9.78 11.95 -0.33
CA LYS A 103 -9.52 13.15 0.49
C LYS A 103 -8.58 12.94 1.67
N LYS A 104 -8.29 11.69 2.01
CA LYS A 104 -7.43 11.34 3.14
C LYS A 104 -5.98 11.27 2.65
N PRO A 105 -4.98 11.61 3.48
CA PRO A 105 -3.59 11.49 3.07
C PRO A 105 -3.24 10.06 2.68
N VAL A 106 -2.45 9.92 1.63
CA VAL A 106 -1.90 8.64 1.17
C VAL A 106 -0.40 8.74 1.13
N VAL A 107 0.30 7.69 1.58
CA VAL A 107 1.74 7.50 1.35
C VAL A 107 1.92 6.17 0.64
N SER A 108 2.87 6.09 -0.28
CA SER A 108 3.09 4.86 -1.05
C SER A 108 4.53 4.36 -1.03
N PHE A 109 4.70 3.09 -1.37
CA PHE A 109 5.97 2.45 -1.69
C PHE A 109 5.75 1.49 -2.86
N ILE A 110 6.62 1.53 -3.86
CA ILE A 110 6.61 0.59 -4.98
C ILE A 110 7.77 -0.39 -4.84
N ALA A 111 7.47 -1.68 -4.74
CA ALA A 111 8.48 -2.74 -4.72
C ALA A 111 9.00 -3.03 -6.13
N GLY A 112 10.26 -3.50 -6.23
CA GLY A 112 10.88 -3.88 -7.50
C GLY A 112 11.57 -2.74 -8.26
N GLN A 113 11.89 -1.63 -7.59
CA GLN A 113 12.57 -0.46 -8.19
C GLN A 113 13.91 -0.80 -8.87
N THR A 114 14.61 -1.83 -8.39
CA THR A 114 15.91 -2.27 -8.93
C THR A 114 15.80 -3.52 -9.80
N ALA A 115 14.58 -3.90 -10.20
CA ALA A 115 14.34 -5.06 -11.04
C ALA A 115 14.96 -4.87 -12.43
N PRO A 116 15.73 -5.85 -12.95
CA PRO A 116 16.25 -5.77 -14.30
C PRO A 116 15.12 -5.94 -15.33
N PRO A 117 15.22 -5.29 -16.51
CA PRO A 117 14.25 -5.43 -17.58
C PRO A 117 13.99 -6.89 -17.97
N GLY A 118 12.73 -7.24 -18.24
CA GLY A 118 12.34 -8.55 -18.72
C GLY A 118 12.38 -9.68 -17.68
N LYS A 119 12.63 -9.38 -16.39
CA LYS A 119 12.48 -10.37 -15.31
C LYS A 119 11.09 -10.34 -14.69
N ARG A 120 10.54 -11.53 -14.50
CA ARG A 120 9.40 -11.78 -13.62
C ARG A 120 9.86 -11.80 -12.16
N MET A 121 9.19 -11.04 -11.29
CA MET A 121 9.42 -11.11 -9.84
C MET A 121 8.59 -12.24 -9.21
N GLY A 122 8.75 -12.44 -7.89
CA GLY A 122 8.18 -13.57 -7.17
C GLY A 122 6.64 -13.65 -7.20
N HIS A 123 5.95 -12.51 -7.32
CA HIS A 123 4.49 -12.49 -7.46
C HIS A 123 4.04 -12.75 -8.90
N ALA A 124 2.96 -13.51 -9.04
CA ALA A 124 2.50 -13.99 -10.34
C ALA A 124 2.11 -12.86 -11.30
N GLY A 125 1.60 -11.74 -10.78
CA GLY A 125 1.21 -10.53 -11.51
C GLY A 125 2.35 -9.53 -11.81
N ALA A 126 3.56 -9.75 -11.29
CA ALA A 126 4.69 -8.84 -11.49
C ALA A 126 5.37 -9.06 -12.86
N ILE A 127 4.64 -8.75 -13.93
CA ILE A 127 5.09 -8.84 -15.32
C ILE A 127 5.07 -7.45 -15.94
N ILE A 128 6.25 -6.95 -16.31
CA ILE A 128 6.40 -5.74 -17.11
C ILE A 128 6.21 -6.14 -18.58
N ALA A 129 5.08 -5.77 -19.18
CA ALA A 129 4.75 -6.07 -20.56
C ALA A 129 4.63 -4.77 -21.39
N GLY A 130 5.22 -4.76 -22.59
CA GLY A 130 5.11 -3.62 -23.51
C GLY A 130 5.70 -2.30 -23.01
N GLY A 131 6.63 -2.34 -22.05
CA GLY A 131 7.27 -1.14 -21.48
C GLY A 131 6.39 -0.35 -20.50
N LYS A 132 5.25 -0.90 -20.07
CA LYS A 132 4.36 -0.30 -19.07
C LYS A 132 4.44 -1.04 -17.74
N GLY A 133 4.13 -0.33 -16.66
CA GLY A 133 4.12 -0.86 -15.30
C GLY A 133 5.52 -0.99 -14.69
N THR A 134 6.48 -0.15 -15.13
CA THR A 134 7.77 -0.02 -14.46
C THR A 134 7.56 0.62 -13.08
N ALA A 135 8.54 0.45 -12.18
CA ALA A 135 8.46 1.12 -10.89
C ALA A 135 8.47 2.65 -11.07
N GLU A 136 9.27 3.14 -12.01
CA GLU A 136 9.40 4.57 -12.31
C GLU A 136 8.06 5.18 -12.77
N ASP A 137 7.37 4.53 -13.71
CA ASP A 137 6.05 5.01 -14.20
C ASP A 137 5.02 5.08 -13.06
N LYS A 138 4.98 4.04 -12.21
CA LYS A 138 4.07 3.95 -11.06
C LYS A 138 4.36 5.04 -10.03
N MET A 139 5.64 5.23 -9.70
CA MET A 139 6.08 6.26 -8.76
C MET A 139 5.72 7.65 -9.30
N ALA A 140 6.00 7.92 -10.57
CA ALA A 140 5.67 9.19 -11.21
C ALA A 140 4.15 9.48 -11.17
N ALA A 141 3.31 8.51 -11.51
CA ALA A 141 1.85 8.67 -11.46
C ALA A 141 1.36 9.00 -10.03
N LEU A 142 1.87 8.29 -9.02
CA LEU A 142 1.52 8.55 -7.61
C LEU A 142 2.00 9.93 -7.14
N GLU A 143 3.23 10.32 -7.49
CA GLU A 143 3.77 11.64 -7.15
C GLU A 143 2.97 12.77 -7.83
N GLU A 144 2.57 12.61 -9.09
CA GLU A 144 1.69 13.54 -9.81
C GLU A 144 0.29 13.64 -9.18
N ALA A 145 -0.19 12.55 -8.56
CA ALA A 145 -1.42 12.54 -7.77
C ALA A 145 -1.26 13.18 -6.38
N GLY A 146 -0.07 13.66 -6.01
CA GLY A 146 0.23 14.27 -4.72
C GLY A 146 0.47 13.24 -3.60
N VAL A 147 0.76 11.98 -3.95
CA VAL A 147 1.06 10.90 -3.01
C VAL A 147 2.58 10.82 -2.81
N PRO A 148 3.12 11.10 -1.61
CA PRO A 148 4.54 10.89 -1.36
C PRO A 148 4.92 9.42 -1.50
N VAL A 149 5.96 9.14 -2.29
CA VAL A 149 6.44 7.78 -2.53
C VAL A 149 7.78 7.54 -1.85
N ALA A 150 7.79 6.60 -0.92
CA ALA A 150 8.99 6.15 -0.23
C ALA A 150 9.95 5.43 -1.19
N LYS A 151 11.25 5.70 -1.04
CA LYS A 151 12.33 5.00 -1.77
C LYS A 151 12.68 3.68 -1.10
N ILE A 152 12.54 3.61 0.23
CA ILE A 152 12.73 2.40 1.03
C ILE A 152 11.60 2.24 2.04
N PRO A 153 11.22 1.01 2.44
CA PRO A 153 10.08 0.78 3.33
C PRO A 153 10.14 1.56 4.65
N SER A 154 11.33 1.77 5.20
CA SER A 154 11.53 2.50 6.46
C SER A 154 11.18 3.99 6.40
N GLU A 155 11.05 4.57 5.19
CA GLU A 155 10.62 5.95 4.98
C GLU A 155 9.09 6.13 5.10
N ILE A 156 8.31 5.04 5.02
CA ILE A 156 6.84 5.11 5.17
C ILE A 156 6.43 5.72 6.52
N GLY A 157 7.10 5.31 7.60
CA GLY A 157 6.83 5.82 8.94
C GLY A 157 6.97 7.35 9.05
N PRO A 158 8.15 7.93 8.73
CA PRO A 158 8.33 9.38 8.68
C PRO A 158 7.33 10.09 7.77
N LEU A 159 7.12 9.62 6.54
CA LEU A 159 6.21 10.26 5.58
C LEU A 159 4.77 10.25 6.08
N MET A 160 4.33 9.13 6.67
CA MET A 160 2.98 9.04 7.23
C MET A 160 2.81 9.94 8.45
N GLN A 161 3.85 10.09 9.27
CA GLN A 161 3.83 11.02 10.39
C GLN A 161 3.64 12.47 9.92
N GLU A 162 4.40 12.90 8.92
CA GLU A 162 4.27 14.23 8.31
C GLU A 162 2.88 14.43 7.69
N ALA A 163 2.38 13.42 6.96
CA ALA A 163 1.06 13.45 6.32
C ALA A 163 -0.10 13.58 7.33
N LEU A 164 0.05 13.05 8.55
CA LEU A 164 -0.92 13.16 9.64
C LEU A 164 -0.82 14.50 10.41
N GLY A 165 0.05 15.42 9.99
CA GLY A 165 0.29 16.69 10.67
C GLY A 165 1.21 16.59 11.88
N GLY A 166 2.12 15.61 11.87
CA GLY A 166 3.22 15.49 12.82
C GLY A 166 4.22 16.63 12.76
#